data_AF-A0A654DQI5-F1
#
_entry.id   AF-A0A654DQI5-F1
#
_cell.length_a   1.000
_cell.length_b   1.000
_cell.length_c   1.000
_cell.angle_alpha   90.00
_cell.angle_beta   90.00
_cell.angle_gamma   90.00
#
_symmetry.space_group_name_H-M   'P 1'
#
loop_
_entity.id
_entity.type
_entity.pdbx_description
1 polymer ?
#
loop_
_entity_poly.entity_id
_entity_poly.type
_entity_poly.pdbx_seq_one_letter_code
_entity_poly.pdbx_strand_id
1 'polypeptide(L)'
;MKTFFCKLIVGLCLLLGVFACGKDNYDAPQSTLSGHVTYNSKPLGLRGSNQSVYLQLWQDGYQFRSPINVYLTQDGSFSTKLFDGKYKLVTTSGNGPWVSSADTLLVDVKGNTTVDYQVKPYYMMSNITYNTQGNILKASFDIETIDASRTIDLVTLLVNDTKFVDLGQYTYKMEKTGLNAGHVELELDIKDILTKSAAVYARVGLRVNGITEALYDSEPKKLK
;
A
#
# COMPACT_ATOMS: atom_id res chain seq x y z
N MET A 1 1.99 30.20 -67.22
CA MET A 1 0.83 29.81 -66.37
C MET A 1 1.09 28.56 -65.53
N LYS A 2 1.59 27.43 -66.07
CA LYS A 2 1.83 26.19 -65.31
C LYS A 2 2.81 26.33 -64.11
N THR A 3 3.88 27.12 -64.26
CA THR A 3 4.89 27.36 -63.21
C THR A 3 4.41 28.26 -62.08
N PHE A 4 3.43 29.13 -62.33
CA PHE A 4 2.85 30.02 -61.31
C PHE A 4 1.84 29.26 -60.44
N PHE A 5 1.07 28.35 -61.06
CA PHE A 5 0.12 27.47 -60.37
C PHE A 5 0.84 26.43 -59.47
N CYS A 6 1.97 25.88 -59.92
CA CYS A 6 2.82 25.01 -59.08
C CYS A 6 3.38 25.73 -57.84
N LYS A 7 3.80 27.00 -57.97
CA LYS A 7 4.29 27.80 -56.83
C LYS A 7 3.17 28.12 -55.82
N LEU A 8 1.95 28.33 -56.30
CA LEU A 8 0.77 28.58 -55.47
C LEU A 8 0.38 27.33 -54.65
N ILE A 9 0.44 26.15 -55.25
CA ILE A 9 0.12 24.86 -54.59
C ILE A 9 1.18 24.51 -53.54
N VAL A 10 2.48 24.71 -53.83
CA VAL A 10 3.56 24.48 -52.87
C VAL A 10 3.50 25.47 -51.69
N GLY A 11 3.12 26.72 -51.94
CA GLY A 11 2.92 27.73 -50.88
C GLY A 11 1.73 27.40 -49.96
N LEU A 12 0.63 26.88 -50.52
CA LEU A 12 -0.56 26.49 -49.74
C LEU A 12 -0.31 25.24 -48.88
N CYS A 13 0.46 24.26 -49.38
CA CYS A 13 0.87 23.09 -48.59
C CYS A 13 1.82 23.43 -47.45
N LEU A 14 2.70 24.44 -47.60
CA LEU A 14 3.59 24.89 -46.52
C LEU A 14 2.84 25.61 -45.40
N LEU A 15 1.76 26.34 -45.72
CA LEU A 15 0.90 27.03 -44.76
C LEU A 15 0.00 26.08 -43.96
N LEU A 16 -0.33 24.90 -44.50
CA LEU A 16 -1.12 23.88 -43.80
C LEU A 16 -0.28 23.02 -42.84
N GLY A 17 1.05 22.95 -43.03
CA GLY A 17 1.95 22.18 -42.16
C GLY A 17 2.23 22.80 -40.79
N VAL A 18 2.03 24.11 -40.63
CA VAL A 18 2.30 24.84 -39.36
C VAL A 18 1.14 24.81 -38.36
N PHE A 19 -0.07 24.39 -38.78
CA PHE A 19 -1.21 24.20 -37.87
C PHE A 19 -1.45 22.73 -37.49
N ALA A 20 -0.69 21.80 -38.08
CA ALA A 20 -0.83 20.36 -37.82
C ALA A 20 -0.06 19.86 -36.59
N CYS A 21 0.67 20.72 -35.89
CA CYS A 21 1.31 20.37 -34.62
C CYS A 21 0.42 20.79 -33.43
N GLY A 22 -0.85 20.38 -33.47
CA GLY A 22 -1.72 20.38 -32.29
C GLY A 22 -1.10 19.42 -31.28
N LYS A 23 -0.46 19.99 -30.27
CA LYS A 23 0.12 19.25 -29.15
C LYS A 23 -1.03 18.56 -28.43
N ASP A 24 -1.24 17.28 -28.74
CA ASP A 24 -2.24 16.39 -28.14
C ASP A 24 -1.82 16.01 -26.71
N ASN A 25 -1.62 17.03 -25.87
CA ASN A 25 -1.32 16.86 -24.46
C ASN A 25 -2.55 17.34 -23.69
N TYR A 26 -3.42 16.41 -23.31
CA TYR A 26 -4.23 16.61 -22.13
C TYR A 26 -3.31 17.01 -20.97
N ASP A 27 -3.72 18.02 -20.19
CA ASP A 27 -2.96 18.42 -19.00
C ASP A 27 -2.81 17.23 -18.05
N ALA A 28 -1.66 17.12 -17.38
CA ALA A 28 -1.45 16.07 -16.41
C ALA A 28 -2.44 16.21 -15.24
N PRO A 29 -2.90 15.10 -14.63
CA PRO A 29 -3.79 15.15 -13.46
C PRO A 29 -3.16 15.96 -12.32
N GLN A 30 -3.91 16.93 -11.78
CA GLN A 30 -3.43 17.81 -10.71
C GLN A 30 -3.99 17.45 -9.34
N SER A 31 -5.17 16.84 -9.30
CA SER A 31 -5.91 16.52 -8.09
C SER A 31 -5.30 15.33 -7.37
N THR A 32 -5.44 15.31 -6.05
CA THR A 32 -4.84 14.27 -5.19
C THR A 32 -5.94 13.58 -4.43
N LEU A 33 -6.00 12.26 -4.53
CA LEU A 33 -6.75 11.43 -3.60
C LEU A 33 -5.79 10.80 -2.62
N SER A 34 -5.99 11.03 -1.32
CA SER A 34 -5.19 10.45 -0.24
C SER A 34 -6.05 9.88 0.86
N GLY A 35 -5.49 9.04 1.72
CA GLY A 35 -6.26 8.40 2.77
C GLY A 35 -5.51 7.33 3.54
N HIS A 36 -6.23 6.63 4.40
CA HIS A 36 -5.77 5.42 5.07
C HIS A 36 -6.75 4.28 4.89
N VAL A 37 -6.24 3.05 4.87
CA VAL A 37 -7.05 1.87 5.16
C VAL A 37 -7.13 1.71 6.67
N THR A 38 -8.36 1.67 7.20
CA THR A 38 -8.60 1.69 8.64
C THR A 38 -9.56 0.59 9.09
N TYR A 39 -9.46 0.22 10.36
CA TYR A 39 -10.49 -0.53 11.07
C TYR A 39 -10.84 0.25 12.35
N ASN A 40 -12.13 0.54 12.57
CA ASN A 40 -12.60 1.38 13.67
C ASN A 40 -11.82 2.72 13.76
N SER A 41 -11.63 3.37 12.60
CA SER A 41 -10.89 4.63 12.46
C SER A 41 -9.41 4.59 12.86
N LYS A 42 -8.83 3.39 13.04
CA LYS A 42 -7.39 3.21 13.26
C LYS A 42 -6.72 2.69 11.99
N PRO A 43 -5.63 3.31 11.51
CA PRO A 43 -4.85 2.79 10.38
C PRO A 43 -4.33 1.38 10.64
N LEU A 44 -4.28 0.56 9.60
CA LEU A 44 -3.68 -0.77 9.66
C LEU A 44 -2.22 -0.74 9.24
N GLY A 45 -1.36 -1.46 9.97
CA GLY A 45 0.00 -1.73 9.54
C GLY A 45 0.03 -2.76 8.43
N LEU A 46 0.62 -2.41 7.29
CA LEU A 46 0.65 -3.23 6.08
C LEU A 46 2.10 -3.43 5.58
N ARG A 47 2.23 -4.31 4.59
CA ARG A 47 3.45 -4.43 3.80
C ARG A 47 3.60 -3.18 2.93
N GLY A 48 4.67 -2.43 3.16
CA GLY A 48 4.98 -1.22 2.39
C GLY A 48 5.92 -1.49 1.20
N SER A 49 6.52 -2.68 1.14
CA SER A 49 7.44 -3.07 0.07
C SER A 49 6.73 -3.67 -1.14
N ASN A 50 7.41 -3.64 -2.29
CA ASN A 50 7.06 -4.41 -3.50
C ASN A 50 5.66 -4.16 -4.05
N GLN A 51 5.01 -3.03 -3.71
CA GLN A 51 3.68 -2.68 -4.23
C GLN A 51 2.64 -3.80 -3.98
N SER A 52 2.79 -4.55 -2.89
CA SER A 52 2.06 -5.81 -2.70
C SER A 52 0.63 -5.64 -2.23
N VAL A 53 0.30 -4.55 -1.52
CA VAL A 53 -1.07 -4.26 -1.08
C VAL A 53 -1.56 -3.01 -1.80
N TYR A 54 -2.75 -3.09 -2.38
CA TYR A 54 -3.35 -1.99 -3.12
C TYR A 54 -4.88 -1.99 -3.05
N LEU A 55 -5.45 -0.81 -3.26
CA LEU A 55 -6.85 -0.63 -3.59
C LEU A 55 -7.00 -0.46 -5.11
N GLN A 56 -8.17 -0.75 -5.65
CA GLN A 56 -8.49 -0.47 -7.05
C GLN A 56 -9.43 0.71 -7.13
N LEU A 57 -9.07 1.68 -7.96
CA LEU A 57 -9.88 2.83 -8.29
C LEU A 57 -10.49 2.64 -9.68
N TRP A 58 -11.81 2.65 -9.76
CA TRP A 58 -12.57 2.48 -10.99
C TRP A 58 -13.29 3.77 -11.36
N GLN A 59 -13.34 4.06 -12.66
CA GLN A 59 -14.09 5.17 -13.21
C GLN A 59 -15.08 4.64 -14.26
N ASP A 60 -16.35 4.99 -14.13
CA ASP A 60 -17.36 4.67 -15.13
C ASP A 60 -17.25 5.61 -16.34
N GLY A 61 -17.85 5.24 -17.48
CA GLY A 61 -17.98 6.13 -18.65
C GLY A 61 -16.88 5.99 -19.70
N TYR A 62 -15.89 5.13 -19.48
CA TYR A 62 -14.86 4.81 -20.47
C TYR A 62 -15.13 3.46 -21.15
N GLN A 63 -14.83 3.37 -22.45
CA GLN A 63 -14.98 2.15 -23.24
C GLN A 63 -14.03 1.04 -22.75
N PHE A 64 -12.83 1.41 -22.29
CA PHE A 64 -11.89 0.50 -21.65
C PHE A 64 -12.00 0.63 -20.13
N ARG A 65 -12.38 -0.46 -19.46
CA ARG A 65 -12.51 -0.52 -18.01
C ARG A 65 -11.25 -1.17 -17.43
N SER A 66 -10.24 -0.36 -17.12
CA SER A 66 -9.06 -0.79 -16.38
C SER A 66 -8.98 -0.01 -15.07
N PRO A 67 -8.75 -0.69 -13.93
CA PRO A 67 -8.60 0.00 -12.66
C PRO A 67 -7.25 0.72 -12.59
N ILE A 68 -7.20 1.78 -11.79
CA ILE A 68 -5.96 2.37 -11.30
C ILE A 68 -5.64 1.69 -9.97
N ASN A 69 -4.48 1.01 -9.88
CA ASN A 69 -4.02 0.45 -8.62
C ASN A 69 -3.44 1.56 -7.74
N VAL A 70 -3.96 1.70 -6.53
CA VAL A 70 -3.52 2.66 -5.52
C VAL A 70 -2.80 1.88 -4.43
N TYR A 71 -1.46 1.94 -4.45
CA TYR A 71 -0.62 1.17 -3.55
C TYR A 71 -0.60 1.75 -2.13
N LEU A 72 -0.65 0.87 -1.15
CA LEU A 72 -0.64 1.22 0.27
C LEU A 72 0.79 1.22 0.81
N THR A 73 1.05 2.13 1.73
CA THR A 73 2.32 2.21 2.47
C THR A 73 2.25 1.39 3.76
N GLN A 74 3.39 1.31 4.46
CA GLN A 74 3.52 0.50 5.67
C GLN A 74 2.54 0.88 6.79
N ASP A 75 2.15 2.14 6.90
CA ASP A 75 1.22 2.69 7.88
C ASP A 75 -0.24 2.62 7.42
N GLY A 76 -0.49 1.98 6.28
CA GLY A 76 -1.83 1.86 5.69
C GLY A 76 -2.28 3.10 4.93
N SER A 77 -1.43 4.13 4.79
CA SER A 77 -1.77 5.30 3.99
C SER A 77 -1.66 5.04 2.48
N PHE A 78 -2.32 5.89 1.69
CA PHE A 78 -2.20 5.92 0.24
C PHE A 78 -2.31 7.35 -0.29
N SER A 79 -1.76 7.58 -1.48
CA SER A 79 -1.89 8.83 -2.21
C SER A 79 -1.72 8.59 -3.71
N THR A 80 -2.59 9.19 -4.53
CA THR A 80 -2.53 9.09 -5.99
C THR A 80 -2.99 10.39 -6.67
N LYS A 81 -2.42 10.69 -7.84
CA LYS A 81 -2.78 11.84 -8.67
C LYS A 81 -3.85 11.44 -9.69
N LEU A 82 -4.92 12.22 -9.75
CA LEU A 82 -6.11 11.94 -10.56
C LEU A 82 -6.64 13.21 -11.25
N PHE A 83 -7.45 13.03 -12.28
CA PHE A 83 -8.34 14.09 -12.74
C PHE A 83 -9.53 14.22 -11.79
N ASP A 84 -10.11 15.41 -11.72
CA ASP A 84 -11.38 15.60 -11.04
C ASP A 84 -12.44 14.68 -11.63
N GLY A 85 -13.27 14.09 -10.76
CA GLY A 85 -14.30 13.15 -11.20
C GLY A 85 -14.77 12.21 -10.12
N LYS A 86 -15.76 11.40 -10.48
CA LYS A 86 -16.35 10.39 -9.60
C LYS A 86 -15.65 9.05 -9.81
N TYR A 87 -15.20 8.46 -8.72
CA TYR A 87 -14.50 7.20 -8.69
C TYR A 87 -15.15 6.23 -7.70
N LYS A 88 -14.87 4.94 -7.91
CA LYS A 88 -15.22 3.82 -7.04
C LYS A 88 -13.93 3.23 -6.51
N LEU A 89 -13.69 3.33 -5.21
CA LEU A 89 -12.57 2.70 -4.54
C LEU A 89 -13.03 1.36 -3.97
N VAL A 90 -12.30 0.28 -4.26
CA VAL A 90 -12.61 -1.09 -3.83
C VAL A 90 -11.35 -1.85 -3.41
N THR A 91 -11.51 -2.89 -2.59
CA THR A 91 -10.45 -3.86 -2.31
C THR A 91 -10.43 -4.97 -3.36
N THR A 92 -9.29 -5.66 -3.48
CA THR A 92 -9.18 -6.88 -4.29
C THR A 92 -9.20 -8.09 -3.36
N SER A 93 -10.03 -9.10 -3.68
CA SER A 93 -10.15 -10.32 -2.88
C SER A 93 -8.79 -11.00 -2.68
N GLY A 94 -8.42 -11.26 -1.43
CA GLY A 94 -7.13 -11.85 -1.05
C GLY A 94 -5.94 -10.88 -1.05
N ASN A 95 -6.11 -9.62 -1.49
CA ASN A 95 -5.07 -8.60 -1.43
C ASN A 95 -5.21 -7.75 -0.16
N GLY A 96 -4.57 -8.22 0.92
CA GLY A 96 -4.57 -7.56 2.22
C GLY A 96 -5.13 -8.45 3.34
N PRO A 97 -4.78 -8.19 4.61
CA PRO A 97 -5.13 -9.03 5.76
C PRO A 97 -6.58 -8.83 6.25
N TRP A 98 -7.53 -8.66 5.32
CA TRP A 98 -8.94 -8.39 5.61
C TRP A 98 -9.88 -9.30 4.84
N VAL A 99 -11.09 -9.43 5.37
CA VAL A 99 -12.19 -10.17 4.74
C VAL A 99 -12.53 -9.49 3.42
N SER A 100 -12.66 -10.30 2.35
CA SER A 100 -13.13 -9.81 1.06
C SER A 100 -14.54 -9.23 1.22
N SER A 101 -14.73 -7.97 0.81
CA SER A 101 -16.03 -7.32 0.75
C SER A 101 -16.34 -6.91 -0.68
N ALA A 102 -17.63 -6.88 -1.03
CA ALA A 102 -18.12 -6.27 -2.27
C ALA A 102 -18.39 -4.77 -2.10
N ASP A 103 -18.09 -4.20 -0.93
CA ASP A 103 -18.31 -2.79 -0.64
C ASP A 103 -17.50 -1.91 -1.58
N THR A 104 -18.15 -0.84 -2.03
CA THR A 104 -17.58 0.17 -2.89
C THR A 104 -17.70 1.52 -2.22
N LEU A 105 -16.57 2.20 -2.04
CA LEU A 105 -16.56 3.59 -1.59
C LEU A 105 -16.65 4.51 -2.81
N LEU A 106 -17.72 5.30 -2.89
CA LEU A 106 -17.86 6.34 -3.91
C LEU A 106 -17.10 7.59 -3.48
N VAL A 107 -16.24 8.12 -4.34
CA VAL A 107 -15.40 9.29 -4.07
C VAL A 107 -15.59 10.31 -5.20
N ASP A 108 -15.93 11.56 -4.84
CA ASP A 108 -15.96 12.69 -5.76
C ASP A 108 -14.66 13.50 -5.58
N VAL A 109 -13.68 13.27 -6.45
CA VAL A 109 -12.37 13.91 -6.39
C VAL A 109 -12.49 15.30 -7.00
N LYS A 110 -12.21 16.32 -6.18
CA LYS A 110 -12.14 17.74 -6.57
C LYS A 110 -10.93 18.38 -5.89
N GLY A 111 -9.85 18.60 -6.63
CA GLY A 111 -8.59 19.06 -6.05
C GLY A 111 -8.00 18.04 -5.04
N ASN A 112 -7.58 18.51 -3.86
CA ASN A 112 -7.11 17.62 -2.80
C ASN A 112 -8.31 17.04 -2.03
N THR A 113 -8.48 15.72 -2.13
CA THR A 113 -9.57 14.96 -1.51
C THR A 113 -8.99 13.89 -0.60
N THR A 114 -9.47 13.82 0.65
CA THR A 114 -9.03 12.82 1.63
C THR A 114 -10.18 11.92 2.05
N VAL A 115 -9.96 10.60 2.06
CA VAL A 115 -10.96 9.60 2.47
C VAL A 115 -10.31 8.50 3.31
N ASP A 116 -11.03 7.96 4.30
CA ASP A 116 -10.63 6.72 4.97
C ASP A 116 -11.42 5.56 4.38
N TYR A 117 -10.72 4.47 4.07
CA TYR A 117 -11.30 3.25 3.54
C TYR A 117 -11.42 2.21 4.65
N GLN A 118 -12.65 1.95 5.11
CA GLN A 118 -12.91 0.97 6.18
C GLN A 118 -12.78 -0.46 5.65
N VAL A 119 -12.06 -1.31 6.38
CA VAL A 119 -11.96 -2.75 6.13
C VAL A 119 -12.27 -3.55 7.40
N LYS A 120 -12.60 -4.83 7.24
CA LYS A 120 -12.74 -5.77 8.35
C LYS A 120 -11.54 -6.74 8.35
N PRO A 121 -10.51 -6.52 9.17
CA PRO A 121 -9.37 -7.44 9.27
C PRO A 121 -9.80 -8.79 9.85
N TYR A 122 -9.02 -9.84 9.63
CA TYR A 122 -9.25 -11.15 10.28
C TYR A 122 -8.84 -11.11 11.76
N TYR A 123 -7.71 -10.47 12.04
CA TYR A 123 -7.14 -10.31 13.37
C TYR A 123 -6.69 -8.88 13.59
N MET A 124 -6.53 -8.48 14.84
CA MET A 124 -5.85 -7.24 15.23
C MET A 124 -4.75 -7.55 16.23
N MET A 125 -3.67 -6.76 16.19
CA MET A 125 -2.61 -6.80 17.20
C MET A 125 -2.69 -5.54 18.07
N SER A 126 -2.51 -5.69 19.37
CA SER A 126 -2.51 -4.59 20.34
C SER A 126 -1.44 -4.77 21.41
N ASN A 127 -1.23 -3.74 22.22
CA ASN A 127 -0.27 -3.75 23.34
C ASN A 127 1.15 -4.16 22.92
N ILE A 128 1.55 -3.76 21.71
CA ILE A 128 2.82 -4.14 21.13
C ILE A 128 3.96 -3.43 21.85
N THR A 129 4.90 -4.20 22.36
CA THR A 129 6.11 -3.70 23.02
C THR A 129 7.35 -4.39 22.46
N TYR A 130 8.46 -3.65 22.43
CA TYR A 130 9.77 -4.13 22.02
C TYR A 130 10.79 -3.78 23.09
N ASN A 131 11.50 -4.77 23.60
CA ASN A 131 12.52 -4.61 24.64
C ASN A 131 13.80 -5.30 24.20
N THR A 132 14.91 -4.55 24.15
CA THR A 132 16.23 -5.11 23.83
C THR A 132 17.00 -5.34 25.13
N GLN A 133 17.45 -6.57 25.36
CA GLN A 133 18.27 -6.96 26.52
C GLN A 133 19.58 -7.57 26.02
N GLY A 134 20.66 -6.78 26.07
CA GLY A 134 21.92 -7.16 25.44
C GLY A 134 21.74 -7.32 23.93
N ASN A 135 21.86 -8.56 23.44
CA ASN A 135 21.70 -8.90 22.03
C ASN A 135 20.32 -9.48 21.68
N ILE A 136 19.46 -9.68 22.68
CA ILE A 136 18.15 -10.31 22.47
C ILE A 136 17.08 -9.23 22.38
N LEU A 137 16.37 -9.20 21.26
CA LEU A 137 15.14 -8.43 21.09
C LEU A 137 13.96 -9.30 21.52
N LYS A 138 13.17 -8.81 22.47
CA LYS A 138 11.90 -9.40 22.88
C LYS A 138 10.75 -8.54 22.38
N ALA A 139 9.76 -9.15 21.74
CA ALA A 139 8.51 -8.52 21.39
C ALA A 139 7.35 -9.22 22.11
N SER A 140 6.44 -8.42 22.68
CA SER A 140 5.24 -8.91 23.39
C SER A 140 4.03 -8.12 22.93
N PHE A 141 2.92 -8.81 22.65
CA PHE A 141 1.69 -8.24 22.12
C PHE A 141 0.52 -9.21 22.27
N ASP A 142 -0.69 -8.69 22.10
CA ASP A 142 -1.92 -9.47 22.11
C ASP A 142 -2.51 -9.56 20.70
N ILE A 143 -3.04 -10.73 20.36
CA ILE A 143 -3.79 -10.97 19.11
C ILE A 143 -5.27 -11.13 19.44
N GLU A 144 -6.11 -10.33 18.81
CA GLU A 144 -7.57 -10.41 18.87
C GLU A 144 -8.13 -11.00 17.56
N THR A 145 -9.09 -11.93 17.66
CA THR A 145 -9.86 -12.41 16.50
C THR A 145 -11.01 -11.47 16.20
N ILE A 146 -11.04 -10.90 15.00
CA ILE A 146 -12.14 -10.05 14.50
C ILE A 146 -13.05 -10.86 13.56
N ASP A 147 -12.47 -11.75 12.77
CA ASP A 147 -13.19 -12.67 11.90
C ASP A 147 -12.51 -14.06 11.91
N ALA A 148 -13.27 -15.07 12.33
CA ALA A 148 -12.77 -16.43 12.52
C ALA A 148 -12.88 -17.32 11.25
N SER A 149 -13.24 -16.76 10.08
CA SER A 149 -13.37 -17.56 8.86
C SER A 149 -12.03 -18.07 8.30
N ARG A 150 -10.90 -17.56 8.83
CA ARG A 150 -9.56 -18.05 8.54
C ARG A 150 -8.76 -18.13 9.84
N THR A 151 -7.73 -18.97 9.83
CA THR A 151 -6.81 -19.17 10.96
C THR A 151 -5.51 -18.39 10.78
N ILE A 152 -4.74 -18.23 11.86
CA ILE A 152 -3.38 -17.70 11.80
C ILE A 152 -2.48 -18.73 11.09
N ASP A 153 -1.71 -18.26 10.10
CA ASP A 153 -0.69 -19.06 9.42
C ASP A 153 0.64 -18.98 10.18
N LEU A 154 1.13 -17.75 10.38
CA LEU A 154 2.35 -17.48 11.14
C LEU A 154 2.31 -16.08 11.77
N VAL A 155 3.08 -15.94 12.83
CA VAL A 155 3.38 -14.67 13.49
C VAL A 155 4.89 -14.45 13.47
N THR A 156 5.33 -13.23 13.21
CA THR A 156 6.73 -12.88 12.99
C THR A 156 7.21 -11.74 13.88
N LEU A 157 8.50 -11.77 14.18
CA LEU A 157 9.30 -10.63 14.61
C LEU A 157 10.39 -10.42 13.57
N LEU A 158 10.33 -9.27 12.89
CA LEU A 158 11.20 -8.91 11.79
C LEU A 158 12.14 -7.78 12.20
N VAL A 159 13.37 -7.80 11.70
CA VAL A 159 14.37 -6.77 11.95
C VAL A 159 15.10 -6.41 10.66
N ASN A 160 15.30 -5.11 10.43
CA ASN A 160 16.03 -4.56 9.29
C ASN A 160 16.91 -3.37 9.71
N ASP A 161 17.85 -2.96 8.84
CA ASP A 161 18.69 -1.77 9.02
C ASP A 161 18.07 -0.50 8.42
N THR A 162 16.94 -0.63 7.73
CA THR A 162 16.12 0.47 7.24
C THR A 162 14.74 0.49 7.91
N LYS A 163 14.05 1.63 7.80
CA LYS A 163 12.68 1.77 8.32
C LYS A 163 11.65 0.90 7.61
N PHE A 164 11.98 0.23 6.50
CA PHE A 164 11.06 -0.66 5.80
C PHE A 164 11.24 -2.07 6.35
N VAL A 165 10.26 -2.54 7.13
CA VAL A 165 10.28 -3.83 7.80
C VAL A 165 8.98 -4.56 7.52
N ASP A 166 9.03 -5.59 6.70
CA ASP A 166 7.91 -6.47 6.36
C ASP A 166 8.41 -7.80 5.77
N LEU A 167 7.53 -8.76 5.49
CA LEU A 167 7.94 -10.06 4.94
C LEU A 167 8.58 -9.98 3.54
N GLY A 168 8.51 -8.83 2.87
CA GLY A 168 9.23 -8.57 1.64
C GLY A 168 10.58 -7.88 1.84
N GLN A 169 10.84 -7.30 3.02
CA GLN A 169 12.04 -6.52 3.35
C GLN A 169 12.40 -6.71 4.83
N TYR A 170 13.34 -7.62 5.10
CA TYR A 170 13.91 -7.88 6.42
C TYR A 170 15.32 -8.47 6.28
N THR A 171 16.13 -8.34 7.33
CA THR A 171 17.45 -8.96 7.43
C THR A 171 17.43 -10.15 8.38
N TYR A 172 16.72 -10.03 9.50
CA TYR A 172 16.54 -11.10 10.49
C TYR A 172 15.05 -11.31 10.75
N LYS A 173 14.68 -12.56 11.01
CA LYS A 173 13.30 -12.98 11.25
C LYS A 173 13.25 -14.07 12.31
N MET A 174 12.31 -13.93 13.23
CA MET A 174 11.74 -15.02 14.01
C MET A 174 10.32 -15.27 13.49
N GLU A 175 9.91 -16.52 13.30
CA GLU A 175 8.52 -16.88 12.97
C GLU A 175 7.99 -18.03 13.84
N LYS A 176 6.72 -17.95 14.24
CA LYS A 176 6.00 -18.97 15.02
C LYS A 176 4.70 -19.34 14.33
N THR A 177 4.46 -20.64 14.17
CA THR A 177 3.24 -21.21 13.57
C THR A 177 2.38 -21.89 14.64
N GLY A 178 1.15 -22.29 14.28
CA GLY A 178 0.25 -23.04 15.18
C GLY A 178 -0.24 -22.22 16.38
N LEU A 179 -0.26 -20.89 16.24
CA LEU A 179 -0.78 -19.97 17.25
C LEU A 179 -2.28 -19.75 17.09
N ASN A 180 -2.94 -19.49 18.22
CA ASN A 180 -4.29 -18.95 18.26
C ASN A 180 -4.22 -17.48 18.74
N ALA A 181 -5.36 -16.79 18.69
CA ALA A 181 -5.51 -15.48 19.34
C ALA A 181 -5.20 -15.57 20.85
N GLY A 182 -4.69 -14.48 21.40
CA GLY A 182 -4.18 -14.41 22.77
C GLY A 182 -2.82 -13.71 22.85
N HIS A 183 -2.18 -13.84 24.01
CA HIS A 183 -0.89 -13.23 24.28
C HIS A 183 0.25 -13.95 23.55
N VAL A 184 1.17 -13.20 22.95
CA VAL A 184 2.33 -13.73 22.22
C VAL A 184 3.60 -13.03 22.67
N GLU A 185 4.63 -13.84 22.89
CA GLU A 185 6.00 -13.40 23.11
C GLU A 185 6.92 -14.04 22.05
N LEU A 186 7.80 -13.21 21.47
CA LEU A 186 8.82 -13.62 20.50
C LEU A 186 10.18 -13.08 20.92
N GLU A 187 11.23 -13.85 20.69
CA GLU A 187 12.62 -13.45 20.94
C GLU A 187 13.47 -13.66 19.69
N LEU A 188 14.39 -12.73 19.43
CA LEU A 188 15.31 -12.78 18.30
C LEU A 188 16.69 -12.26 18.71
N ASP A 189 17.75 -13.01 18.42
CA ASP A 189 19.12 -12.52 18.55
C ASP A 189 19.42 -11.53 17.40
N ILE A 190 19.76 -10.30 17.76
CA ILE A 190 20.05 -9.18 16.86
C ILE A 190 21.50 -8.69 16.99
N LYS A 191 22.41 -9.46 17.61
CA LYS A 191 23.82 -9.10 17.81
C LYS A 191 24.49 -8.57 16.55
N ASP A 192 24.32 -9.29 15.45
CA ASP A 192 25.00 -9.00 14.20
C ASP A 192 24.56 -7.66 13.60
N ILE A 193 23.25 -7.38 13.57
CA ILE A 193 22.76 -6.13 12.98
C ILE A 193 23.05 -4.92 13.88
N LEU A 194 23.03 -5.11 15.20
CA LEU A 194 23.40 -4.07 16.16
C LEU A 194 24.85 -3.61 16.00
N THR A 195 25.76 -4.53 15.63
CA THR A 195 27.18 -4.20 15.43
C THR A 195 27.47 -3.63 14.05
N LYS A 196 26.79 -4.11 13.00
CA LYS A 196 27.07 -3.76 11.60
C LYS A 196 26.34 -2.51 11.11
N SER A 197 25.21 -2.14 11.73
CA SER A 197 24.31 -1.13 11.19
C SER A 197 24.25 0.14 12.03
N ALA A 198 24.11 1.28 11.36
CA ALA A 198 23.95 2.59 12.02
C ALA A 198 22.54 2.78 12.59
N ALA A 199 21.53 2.16 11.96
CA ALA A 199 20.16 2.14 12.45
C ALA A 199 19.62 0.70 12.42
N VAL A 200 18.72 0.38 13.34
CA VAL A 200 18.05 -0.92 13.41
C VAL A 200 16.58 -0.71 13.72
N TYR A 201 15.71 -1.37 12.97
CA TYR A 201 14.26 -1.28 13.12
C TYR A 201 13.67 -2.68 13.30
N ALA A 202 12.63 -2.79 14.12
CA ALA A 202 11.90 -4.02 14.35
C ALA A 202 10.41 -3.85 14.06
N ARG A 203 9.74 -4.94 13.68
CA ARG A 203 8.30 -4.96 13.46
C ARG A 203 7.72 -6.35 13.67
N VAL A 204 6.64 -6.46 14.42
CA VAL A 204 5.84 -7.69 14.47
C VAL A 204 4.85 -7.75 13.33
N GLY A 205 4.53 -8.95 12.86
CA GLY A 205 3.55 -9.19 11.81
C GLY A 205 2.82 -10.52 11.95
N LEU A 206 1.61 -10.62 11.42
CA LEU A 206 0.72 -11.77 11.46
C LEU A 206 0.17 -12.05 10.06
N ARG A 207 0.44 -13.24 9.53
CA ARG A 207 -0.15 -13.71 8.26
C ARG A 207 -1.30 -14.66 8.52
N VAL A 208 -2.34 -14.52 7.71
CA VAL A 208 -3.57 -15.32 7.76
C VAL A 208 -3.51 -16.45 6.73
N ASN A 209 -4.05 -17.61 7.08
CA ASN A 209 -4.05 -18.77 6.18
C ASN A 209 -4.82 -18.48 4.89
N GLY A 210 -4.17 -18.70 3.74
CA GLY A 210 -4.75 -18.45 2.42
C GLY A 210 -4.88 -16.96 2.05
N ILE A 211 -4.22 -16.06 2.78
CA ILE A 211 -4.02 -14.66 2.42
C ILE A 211 -2.53 -14.42 2.19
N THR A 212 -2.17 -13.75 1.10
CA THR A 212 -0.76 -13.55 0.72
C THR A 212 -0.06 -12.50 1.58
N GLU A 213 -0.82 -11.52 2.08
CA GLU A 213 -0.31 -10.38 2.83
C GLU A 213 -0.57 -10.51 4.34
N ALA A 214 0.30 -9.89 5.13
CA ALA A 214 0.23 -9.91 6.58
C ALA A 214 -0.22 -8.56 7.16
N LEU A 215 -0.84 -8.61 8.33
CA LEU A 215 -1.02 -7.45 9.21
C LEU A 215 0.30 -7.20 9.95
N TYR A 216 0.65 -5.94 10.18
CA TYR A 216 1.82 -5.55 10.95
C TYR A 216 1.47 -4.54 12.04
N ASP A 217 2.38 -4.34 12.98
CA ASP A 217 2.45 -3.10 13.76
C ASP A 217 2.39 -1.90 12.82
N SER A 218 1.62 -0.84 13.10
CA SER A 218 1.43 0.27 12.15
C SER A 218 2.75 0.96 11.81
N GLU A 219 3.70 0.99 12.75
CA GLU A 219 5.00 1.61 12.56
C GLU A 219 6.14 0.70 13.04
N PRO A 220 7.19 0.49 12.23
CA PRO A 220 8.42 -0.17 12.68
C PRO A 220 9.08 0.59 13.82
N LYS A 221 9.40 -0.12 14.90
CA LYS A 221 10.10 0.43 16.06
C LYS A 221 11.57 0.61 15.75
N LYS A 222 12.08 1.84 15.83
CA LYS A 222 13.53 2.09 15.85
C LYS A 222 14.13 1.59 17.17
N LEU A 223 15.13 0.72 17.08
CA LEU A 223 15.89 0.15 18.20
C LEU A 223 17.25 0.83 18.40
N LYS A 224 17.88 1.23 17.29
CA LYS A 224 19.17 1.93 17.21
C LYS A 224 19.07 3.02 16.15
#